data_AF-A0A2V9JCH1-F1
#
_entry.id   AF-A0A2V9JCH1-F1
#
_cell.length_a   1.000
_cell.length_b   1.000
_cell.length_c   1.000
_cell.angle_alpha   90.00
_cell.angle_beta   90.00
_cell.angle_gamma   90.00
#
_symmetry.space_group_name_H-M   'P 1'
#
loop_
_entity.id
_entity.type
_entity.pdbx_description
1 polymer ?
#
loop_
_entity_poly.entity_id
_entity_poly.type
_entity_poly.pdbx_seq_one_letter_code
_entity_poly.pdbx_strand_id
1 'polypeptide(L)'
;MLQNVEVISAGQKIQPDPQGKPETVTVVTLLLSPRDSEKLLLASSQGNIQFVLRNGSDTEQVKASAVQLADLSASGAPKPPAPPPTAHARVRSPRSEAKKLPKPEDFYTIEIIQGEKRSEQKFPESAPAPN
;
A
#
# COMPACT_ATOMS: atom_id res chain seq x y z
N MET A 1 6.06 -7.04 -1.03
CA MET A 1 6.90 -7.92 -1.87
C MET A 1 6.01 -8.83 -2.69
N LEU A 2 6.39 -9.10 -3.93
CA LEU A 2 5.71 -10.02 -4.85
C LEU A 2 6.62 -11.24 -5.03
N GLN A 3 6.08 -12.45 -4.88
CA GLN A 3 6.84 -13.70 -4.89
C GLN A 3 6.07 -14.79 -5.64
N ASN A 4 6.80 -15.80 -6.13
CA ASN A 4 6.25 -16.96 -6.81
C ASN A 4 5.30 -16.58 -7.97
N VAL A 5 5.79 -15.69 -8.85
CA VAL A 5 5.10 -15.31 -10.08
C VAL A 5 5.57 -16.22 -11.20
N GLU A 6 4.62 -16.76 -11.96
CA GLU A 6 4.92 -17.63 -13.10
C GLU A 6 5.48 -16.81 -14.28
N VAL A 7 6.60 -17.28 -14.81
CA VAL A 7 7.28 -16.71 -15.98
C VAL A 7 6.95 -17.56 -17.19
N ILE A 8 6.26 -16.97 -18.16
CA ILE A 8 5.89 -17.65 -19.40
C ILE A 8 7.02 -17.58 -20.42
N SER A 9 7.81 -16.51 -20.39
CA SER A 9 8.98 -16.34 -21.25
C SER A 9 9.99 -15.38 -20.63
N ALA A 10 11.27 -15.69 -20.79
CA ALA A 10 12.37 -14.80 -20.49
C ALA A 10 13.37 -14.86 -21.64
N GLY A 11 13.79 -13.69 -22.14
CA GLY A 11 14.66 -13.60 -23.30
C GLY A 11 15.37 -12.26 -23.37
N GLN A 12 16.06 -12.04 -24.49
CA GLN A 12 16.76 -10.81 -24.78
C GLN A 12 16.27 -10.25 -26.11
N LYS A 13 16.10 -8.94 -26.18
CA LYS A 13 15.72 -8.22 -27.39
C LYS A 13 16.78 -7.16 -27.68
N ILE A 14 17.32 -7.19 -28.89
CA ILE A 14 18.24 -6.16 -29.37
C ILE A 14 17.41 -4.96 -29.79
N GLN A 15 17.70 -3.81 -29.22
CA GLN A 15 17.08 -2.53 -29.56
C GLN A 15 18.18 -1.49 -29.81
N PRO A 16 17.99 -0.59 -30.78
CA PRO A 16 18.93 0.50 -30.96
C PRO A 16 18.87 1.45 -29.76
N ASP A 17 20.03 1.78 -29.19
CA ASP A 17 20.19 2.83 -28.19
C ASP A 17 19.91 4.22 -28.81
N PRO A 18 19.86 5.30 -28.01
CA PRO A 18 19.68 6.66 -28.54
C PRO A 18 20.78 7.12 -29.52
N GLN A 19 21.93 6.42 -29.57
CA GLN A 19 23.03 6.65 -30.50
C GLN A 19 22.99 5.73 -31.73
N GLY A 20 21.98 4.86 -31.85
CA GLY A 20 21.80 3.89 -32.94
C GLY A 20 22.64 2.60 -32.81
N LYS A 21 23.32 2.38 -31.69
CA LYS A 21 24.09 1.14 -31.45
C LYS A 21 23.17 0.04 -30.91
N PRO A 22 23.42 -1.24 -31.25
CA PRO A 22 22.63 -2.34 -30.72
C PRO A 22 22.85 -2.49 -29.21
N GLU A 23 21.76 -2.39 -28.45
CA GLU A 23 21.69 -2.65 -27.01
C GLU A 23 20.81 -3.87 -26.74
N THR A 24 21.32 -4.79 -25.93
CA THR A 24 20.60 -6.02 -25.57
C THR A 24 19.80 -5.79 -24.29
N VAL A 25 18.47 -5.80 -24.40
CA VAL A 25 17.56 -5.59 -23.29
C VAL A 25 16.90 -6.90 -22.87
N THR A 26 16.86 -7.20 -21.58
CA THR A 26 16.15 -8.37 -21.06
C THR A 26 14.64 -8.13 -21.09
N VAL A 27 13.90 -9.09 -21.66
CA VAL A 27 12.44 -9.07 -21.74
C VAL A 27 11.89 -10.27 -20.98
N VAL A 28 10.91 -10.02 -20.10
CA VAL A 28 10.27 -11.06 -19.29
C VAL A 28 8.76 -10.93 -19.41
N THR A 29 8.08 -12.04 -19.65
CA THR A 29 6.61 -12.13 -19.73
C THR A 29 6.09 -12.91 -18.53
N LEU A 30 5.24 -12.26 -17.73
CA LEU A 30 4.73 -12.77 -16.46
C LEU A 30 3.24 -13.07 -16.55
N LEU A 31 2.79 -14.14 -15.89
CA LEU A 31 1.38 -14.40 -15.62
C LEU A 31 1.02 -13.84 -14.24
N LEU A 32 0.11 -12.86 -14.19
CA LEU A 32 -0.23 -12.12 -12.96
C LEU A 32 -1.73 -12.10 -12.70
N SER A 33 -2.09 -12.10 -11.41
CA SER A 33 -3.43 -11.75 -10.97
C SER A 33 -3.66 -10.23 -11.07
N PRO A 34 -4.91 -9.73 -11.23
CA PRO A 34 -5.17 -8.29 -11.28
C PRO A 34 -4.60 -7.52 -10.09
N ARG A 35 -4.69 -8.11 -8.90
CA ARG A 35 -4.16 -7.51 -7.66
C ARG A 35 -2.65 -7.43 -7.64
N ASP A 36 -1.95 -8.39 -8.22
CA ASP A 36 -0.48 -8.38 -8.28
C ASP A 36 0.04 -7.46 -9.38
N SER A 37 -0.69 -7.35 -10.50
CA SER A 37 -0.41 -6.36 -11.54
C SER A 37 -0.47 -4.93 -11.00
N GLU A 38 -1.45 -4.63 -10.15
CA GLU A 38 -1.56 -3.31 -9.52
C GLU A 38 -0.39 -3.03 -8.56
N LYS A 39 0.04 -4.01 -7.76
CA LYS A 39 1.23 -3.89 -6.92
C LYS A 39 2.49 -3.64 -7.75
N LEU A 40 2.65 -4.34 -8.87
CA LEU A 40 3.79 -4.19 -9.76
C LEU A 40 3.79 -2.80 -10.41
N LEU A 41 2.62 -2.31 -10.86
CA LEU A 41 2.48 -0.97 -11.42
C LEU A 41 2.87 0.10 -10.41
N LEU A 42 2.38 -0.01 -9.17
CA LEU A 42 2.73 0.92 -8.10
C LEU A 42 4.23 0.87 -7.79
N ALA A 43 4.83 -0.33 -7.72
CA ALA A 43 6.26 -0.48 -7.49
C ALA A 43 7.10 0.13 -8.62
N SER A 44 6.68 -0.04 -9.87
CA SER A 44 7.35 0.52 -11.06
C SER A 44 7.38 2.05 -11.03
N SER A 45 6.31 2.68 -10.53
CA SER A 45 6.27 4.14 -10.38
C SER A 45 7.18 4.67 -9.28
N GLN A 46 7.54 3.84 -8.29
CA GLN A 46 8.32 4.25 -7.11
C GLN A 46 9.83 4.02 -7.28
N GLY A 47 10.25 3.14 -8.20
CA GLY A 47 11.67 2.91 -8.42
C GLY A 47 11.99 1.69 -9.27
N ASN A 48 13.22 1.20 -9.12
CA ASN A 48 13.76 0.10 -9.92
C ASN A 48 13.23 -1.25 -9.42
N ILE A 49 12.66 -2.02 -10.35
CA ILE A 49 12.22 -3.39 -10.07
C ILE A 49 13.36 -4.34 -10.44
N GLN A 50 13.63 -5.29 -9.54
CA GLN A 50 14.55 -6.39 -9.78
C GLN A 50 13.78 -7.70 -9.74
N PHE A 51 14.01 -8.54 -10.73
CA PHE A 51 13.45 -9.88 -10.79
C PHE A 51 14.56 -10.90 -10.52
N VAL A 52 14.22 -11.93 -9.74
CA VAL A 52 15.10 -13.07 -9.48
C VAL A 52 14.35 -14.32 -9.89
N LEU A 53 14.95 -15.09 -10.80
CA LEU A 53 14.39 -16.37 -11.22
C LEU A 53 14.65 -17.41 -10.13
N ARG A 54 13.55 -18.00 -9.63
CA ARG A 54 13.59 -19.14 -8.72
C ARG A 54 13.54 -20.44 -9.50
N ASN A 55 13.95 -21.53 -8.85
CA ASN A 55 13.75 -22.87 -9.40
C ASN A 55 12.26 -23.15 -9.56
N GLY A 56 11.84 -23.81 -10.65
CA GLY A 56 10.43 -24.14 -10.91
C GLY A 56 9.79 -25.03 -9.83
N SER A 57 10.58 -25.80 -9.07
CA SER A 57 10.08 -26.58 -7.93
C SER A 57 9.98 -25.77 -6.62
N ASP A 58 10.52 -24.56 -6.58
CA ASP A 58 10.58 -23.71 -5.40
C ASP A 58 9.36 -22.78 -5.32
N THR A 59 8.26 -23.34 -4.81
CA THR A 59 6.96 -22.65 -4.71
C THR A 59 6.70 -22.02 -3.34
N GLU A 60 7.61 -22.17 -2.39
CA GLU A 60 7.42 -21.67 -1.02
C GLU A 60 7.39 -20.15 -0.98
N GLN A 61 6.42 -19.57 -0.26
CA GLN A 61 6.38 -18.14 -0.02
C GLN A 61 7.07 -17.83 1.30
N VAL A 62 8.17 -17.06 1.25
CA VAL A 62 8.94 -16.72 2.43
C VAL A 62 8.48 -15.36 2.95
N LYS A 63 8.21 -15.26 4.26
CA LYS A 63 7.95 -13.96 4.88
C LYS A 63 9.28 -13.22 5.09
N ALA A 64 9.76 -12.57 4.03
CA ALA A 64 10.96 -11.75 4.09
C ALA A 64 10.67 -10.36 4.70
N SER A 65 11.57 -9.94 5.58
CA SER A 65 11.64 -8.56 6.08
C SER A 65 12.42 -7.68 5.09
N ALA A 66 12.09 -6.39 5.03
CA ALA A 66 12.87 -5.44 4.22
C ALA A 66 14.29 -5.33 4.79
N VAL A 67 15.28 -5.50 3.91
CA VAL A 67 16.70 -5.31 4.25
C VAL A 67 17.04 -3.83 4.08
N GLN A 68 17.65 -3.24 5.11
CA GLN A 68 18.16 -1.87 5.10
C GLN A 68 19.68 -1.87 4.89
N LEU A 69 20.24 -0.75 4.42
CA LEU A 69 21.68 -0.62 4.23
C LEU A 69 22.49 -0.89 5.52
N ALA A 70 21.91 -0.57 6.68
CA ALA A 70 22.51 -0.86 7.99
C ALA A 70 22.72 -2.37 8.22
N ASP A 71 21.83 -3.22 7.69
CA ASP A 71 21.91 -4.69 7.81
C ASP A 71 23.08 -5.26 6.99
N LEU A 72 23.58 -4.51 6.00
CA LEU A 72 24.73 -4.90 5.17
C LEU A 72 26.07 -4.53 5.81
N SER A 73 26.08 -3.64 6.80
CA SER A 73 27.30 -3.29 7.53
C SER A 73 27.62 -4.36 8.58
N ALA A 74 28.87 -4.84 8.62
CA ALA A 74 29.32 -5.93 9.50
C ALA A 74 29.12 -5.67 11.01
N SER A 75 28.78 -4.44 11.38
CA SER A 75 28.34 -4.07 12.73
C SER A 75 26.81 -4.15 12.83
N GLY A 76 26.25 -5.32 12.50
CA GLY A 76 24.84 -5.69 12.67
C GLY A 76 24.42 -5.62 14.14
N ALA A 77 24.48 -4.44 14.72
CA ALA A 77 23.98 -4.17 16.04
C ALA A 77 22.48 -4.37 15.96
N PRO A 78 21.90 -5.26 16.77
CA PRO A 78 20.47 -5.47 16.78
C PRO A 78 19.81 -4.11 16.98
N LYS A 79 18.86 -3.78 16.10
CA LYS A 79 18.02 -2.59 16.26
C LYS A 79 17.48 -2.64 17.70
N PRO A 80 17.77 -1.61 18.54
CA PRO A 80 17.25 -1.59 19.89
C PRO A 80 15.74 -1.82 19.83
N PRO A 81 15.17 -2.68 20.69
CA PRO A 81 13.74 -2.84 20.74
C PRO A 81 13.12 -1.45 20.83
N ALA A 82 12.13 -1.18 19.98
CA ALA A 82 11.40 0.08 20.02
C ALA A 82 11.06 0.35 21.50
N PRO A 83 11.37 1.55 22.03
CA PRO A 83 11.08 1.83 23.42
C PRO A 83 9.61 1.49 23.66
N PRO A 84 9.29 0.80 24.77
CA PRO A 84 7.89 0.56 25.10
C PRO A 84 7.17 1.90 24.99
N PRO A 85 5.96 1.96 24.40
CA PRO A 85 5.24 3.21 24.32
C PRO A 85 5.28 3.80 25.71
N THR A 86 5.96 4.94 25.86
CA THR A 86 6.01 5.61 27.14
C THR A 86 4.56 5.85 27.47
N ALA A 87 4.04 5.09 28.43
CA ALA A 87 2.80 5.43 29.07
C ALA A 87 3.10 6.80 29.66
N HIS A 88 2.78 7.84 28.90
CA HIS A 88 2.68 9.18 29.44
C HIS A 88 1.78 8.96 30.63
N ALA A 89 2.38 9.04 31.84
CA ALA A 89 1.63 9.00 33.07
C ALA A 89 0.57 10.06 32.84
N ARG A 90 -0.66 9.58 32.66
CA ARG A 90 -1.80 10.42 32.36
C ARG A 90 -1.89 11.28 33.60
N VAL A 91 -1.29 12.46 33.55
CA VAL A 91 -1.41 13.47 34.59
C VAL A 91 -2.90 13.53 34.76
N ARG A 92 -3.37 13.11 35.93
CA ARG A 92 -4.78 13.17 36.26
C ARG A 92 -5.08 14.65 36.27
N SER A 93 -5.50 15.16 35.12
CA SER A 93 -6.16 16.45 35.04
C SER A 93 -7.22 16.42 36.14
N PRO A 94 -7.27 17.44 37.02
CA PRO A 94 -8.34 17.50 38.00
C PRO A 94 -9.65 17.28 37.24
N ARG A 95 -10.43 16.32 37.72
CA ARG A 95 -11.67 15.87 37.10
C ARG A 95 -12.56 17.09 36.93
N SER A 96 -12.50 17.71 35.76
CA SER A 96 -13.51 18.66 35.32
C SER A 96 -14.79 17.84 35.26
N GLU A 97 -15.71 18.20 36.14
CA GLU A 97 -17.07 17.70 36.20
C GLU A 97 -17.59 17.51 34.78
N ALA A 98 -17.94 16.26 34.45
CA ALA A 98 -18.29 15.88 33.11
C ALA A 98 -19.57 16.64 32.70
N LYS A 99 -19.42 17.70 31.91
CA LYS A 99 -20.51 18.11 31.02
C LYS A 99 -20.79 16.90 30.12
N LYS A 100 -21.92 16.26 30.36
CA LYS A 100 -22.45 15.15 29.59
C LYS A 100 -22.45 15.57 28.11
N LEU A 101 -21.54 15.01 27.31
CA LEU A 101 -21.58 15.25 25.86
C LEU A 101 -22.92 14.68 25.34
N PRO A 102 -23.71 15.45 24.59
CA PRO A 102 -24.87 14.90 23.91
C PRO A 102 -24.40 13.85 22.89
N LYS A 103 -25.15 12.74 22.85
CA LYS A 103 -24.92 11.57 22.01
C LYS A 103 -24.89 12.03 20.53
N PRO A 104 -23.94 11.58 19.69
CA PRO A 104 -23.98 11.90 18.27
C PRO A 104 -25.26 11.31 17.68
N GLU A 105 -26.12 12.15 17.10
CA GLU A 105 -27.22 11.69 16.26
C GLU A 105 -26.69 11.43 14.85
N ASP A 106 -27.15 10.34 14.26
CA ASP A 106 -26.76 9.91 12.91
C ASP A 106 -27.46 10.82 11.88
N PHE A 107 -26.66 11.59 11.13
CA PHE A 107 -27.13 12.43 10.01
C PHE A 107 -26.58 11.86 8.70
N TYR A 108 -27.42 11.72 7.68
CA TYR A 108 -26.94 11.49 6.32
C TYR A 108 -26.92 12.80 5.54
N THR A 109 -25.84 12.96 4.76
CA THR A 109 -25.67 14.08 3.83
C THR A 109 -26.07 13.61 2.45
N ILE A 110 -27.11 14.20 1.87
CA ILE A 110 -27.50 13.91 0.48
C ILE A 110 -26.95 15.04 -0.39
N GLU A 111 -26.08 14.69 -1.34
CA GLU A 111 -25.58 15.61 -2.36
C GLU A 111 -26.53 15.57 -3.56
N ILE A 112 -27.20 16.68 -3.85
CA ILE A 112 -28.14 16.79 -4.98
C ILE A 112 -27.43 17.55 -6.09
N ILE A 113 -27.26 16.88 -7.24
CA ILE A 113 -26.63 17.44 -8.44
C ILE A 113 -27.73 17.71 -9.46
N GLN A 114 -28.00 18.99 -9.76
CA GLN A 114 -28.90 19.40 -10.84
C GLN A 114 -28.10 20.15 -11.90
N GLY A 115 -27.72 19.44 -12.97
CA GLY A 115 -26.87 19.97 -14.03
C GLY A 115 -25.49 20.38 -13.50
N GLU A 116 -25.07 21.63 -13.72
CA GLU A 116 -23.78 22.14 -13.27
C GLU A 116 -23.77 22.67 -11.82
N LYS A 117 -24.89 22.63 -11.09
CA LYS A 117 -24.97 23.12 -9.71
C LYS A 117 -25.07 21.96 -8.72
N ARG A 118 -24.11 21.90 -7.80
CA ARG A 118 -24.08 20.97 -6.66
C ARG A 118 -24.54 21.70 -5.40
N SER A 119 -25.44 21.08 -4.64
CA SER A 119 -25.88 21.59 -3.34
C SER A 119 -25.95 20.44 -2.33
N GLU A 120 -25.35 20.63 -1.16
CA GLU A 120 -25.37 19.66 -0.06
C GLU A 120 -26.46 20.03 0.96
N GLN A 121 -27.26 19.04 1.35
CA GLN A 121 -28.26 19.22 2.41
C GLN A 121 -28.21 18.04 3.39
N LYS A 122 -28.09 18.36 4.69
CA LYS A 122 -27.98 17.39 5.78
C LYS A 122 -29.35 17.16 6.41
N PHE A 123 -29.72 15.90 6.60
CA PHE A 123 -30.98 15.52 7.26
C PHE A 123 -30.73 14.53 8.41
N PRO A 124 -31.43 14.67 9.55
CA PRO A 124 -31.40 13.69 10.64
C PRO A 124 -32.19 12.43 10.30
N GLU A 125 -31.71 11.27 10.74
CA GLU A 125 -32.34 9.96 10.50
C GLU A 125 -33.60 9.77 11.37
N SER A 126 -34.75 10.15 10.82
CA SER A 126 -36.05 9.62 11.23
C SER A 126 -36.84 9.29 9.96
N ALA A 127 -36.90 8.00 9.62
CA ALA A 127 -37.66 7.47 8.50
C ALA A 127 -39.15 7.85 8.56
N PRO A 128 -39.81 8.03 7.40
CA PRO A 128 -41.17 7.59 7.20
C PRO A 128 -41.20 6.32 6.33
N ALA A 129 -41.96 5.32 6.79
CA ALA A 129 -42.27 4.11 6.03
C ALA A 129 -43.01 4.45 4.71
N PRO A 130 -42.86 3.62 3.66
CA PRO A 130 -43.57 3.82 2.40
C PRO A 130 -45.09 3.64 2.60
N ASN A 131 -45.88 4.50 1.97
CA ASN A 131 -47.30 4.28 1.71
C ASN A 131 -47.53 4.41 0.21
#